data_AF-A0A920MGB7-F1
#
_entry.id   AF-A0A920MGB7-F1
#
_cell.length_a   1.000
_cell.length_b   1.000
_cell.length_c   1.000
_cell.angle_alpha   90.00
_cell.angle_beta   90.00
_cell.angle_gamma   90.00
#
_symmetry.space_group_name_H-M   'P 1'
#
loop_
_entity.id
_entity.type
_entity.pdbx_description
1 polymer ?
#
loop_
_entity_poly.entity_id
_entity_poly.type
_entity_poly.pdbx_seq_one_letter_code
_entity_poly.pdbx_strand_id
1 'polypeptide(L)'
;MRFDQTRGQAASDWLNSASESDIADVIWKYGEEKYSRRIAKKIVSQRNSAQITTTLELANLVNNVIPYTKNRKHKATKTFQGN
;
A
#
# COMPACT_ATOMS: atom_id res chain seq x y z
N MET A 1 10.44 5.03 -8.31
CA MET A 1 11.20 5.00 -7.05
C MET A 1 12.40 4.09 -7.24
N ARG A 2 13.63 4.61 -7.24
CA ARG A 2 14.85 3.78 -7.27
C ARG A 2 15.25 3.54 -5.82
N PHE A 3 14.90 2.36 -5.30
CA PHE A 3 15.48 1.87 -4.05
C PHE A 3 16.87 1.35 -4.37
N ASP A 4 17.87 1.92 -3.72
CA ASP A 4 19.26 1.47 -3.78
C ASP A 4 19.35 0.00 -3.31
N GLN A 5 19.82 -0.89 -4.18
CA GLN A 5 19.85 -2.35 -3.95
C GLN A 5 21.10 -2.81 -3.18
N THR A 6 21.91 -1.89 -2.67
CA THR A 6 23.29 -2.19 -2.27
C THR A 6 23.49 -2.38 -0.76
N ARG A 7 22.58 -1.90 0.10
CA ARG A 7 22.73 -1.99 1.57
C ARG A 7 21.38 -2.05 2.28
N GLY A 8 20.97 -3.24 2.71
CA GLY A 8 19.79 -3.45 3.55
C GLY A 8 18.96 -4.65 3.11
N GLN A 9 18.33 -5.32 4.07
CA GLN A 9 17.39 -6.43 3.83
C GLN A 9 16.35 -6.01 2.80
N ALA A 10 16.11 -6.85 1.78
CA ALA A 10 15.15 -6.51 0.74
C ALA A 10 13.77 -6.25 1.37
N ALA A 11 13.05 -5.24 0.89
CA ALA A 11 11.73 -4.93 1.41
C ALA A 11 10.78 -6.14 1.32
N SER A 12 10.95 -6.99 0.29
CA SER A 12 10.27 -8.28 0.16
C SER A 12 10.63 -9.25 1.28
N ASP A 13 11.91 -9.39 1.63
CA ASP A 13 12.36 -10.28 2.71
C ASP A 13 11.89 -9.79 4.08
N TRP A 14 11.92 -8.47 4.30
CA TRP A 14 11.37 -7.87 5.50
C TRP A 14 9.85 -8.11 5.58
N LEU A 15 9.10 -7.85 4.50
CA LEU A 15 7.65 -8.11 4.45
C LEU A 15 7.30 -9.59 4.67
N ASN A 16 8.15 -10.51 4.18
CA ASN A 16 7.94 -11.94 4.36
C ASN A 16 8.27 -12.42 5.79
N SER A 17 9.07 -11.69 6.56
CA SER A 17 9.47 -12.05 7.93
C SER A 17 8.79 -11.22 9.03
N ALA A 18 8.33 -10.01 8.72
CA ALA A 18 7.73 -9.07 9.65
C ALA A 18 6.35 -9.53 10.14
N SER A 19 5.99 -9.04 11.33
CA SER A 19 4.69 -9.26 11.96
C SER A 19 3.61 -8.38 11.32
N GLU A 20 2.34 -8.76 11.45
CA GLU A 20 1.22 -7.92 11.00
C GLU A 20 1.27 -6.50 11.60
N SER A 21 1.61 -6.40 12.88
CA SER A 21 1.76 -5.12 13.59
C SER A 21 2.87 -4.25 12.99
N ASP A 22 4.05 -4.83 12.76
CA ASP A 22 5.19 -4.10 12.21
C ASP A 22 4.88 -3.58 10.80
N ILE A 23 4.23 -4.41 9.98
CA ILE A 23 3.79 -4.04 8.64
C ILE A 23 2.76 -2.90 8.71
N ALA A 24 1.79 -2.97 9.64
CA ALA A 24 0.79 -1.93 9.82
C ALA A 24 1.44 -0.60 10.28
N ASP A 25 2.38 -0.66 11.21
CA ASP A 25 3.06 0.53 11.74
C ASP A 25 3.91 1.21 10.68
N VAL A 26 4.63 0.44 9.85
CA VAL A 26 5.40 0.97 8.72
C VAL A 26 4.46 1.60 7.68
N ILE A 27 3.38 0.91 7.30
CA ILE A 27 2.42 1.46 6.33
C ILE A 27 1.77 2.74 6.86
N TRP A 28 1.47 2.79 8.15
CA TRP A 28 0.91 3.99 8.78
C TRP A 28 1.94 5.13 8.87
N LYS A 29 3.15 4.84 9.33
CA LYS A 29 4.22 5.82 9.55
C LYS A 29 4.76 6.43 8.25
N TYR A 30 4.85 5.64 7.19
CA TYR A 30 5.42 6.08 5.91
C TYR A 30 4.35 6.38 4.84
N GLY A 31 3.16 5.81 4.94
CA GLY A 31 2.08 5.97 3.97
C GLY A 31 0.89 6.80 4.45
N GLU A 32 0.83 7.17 5.74
CA GLU A 32 -0.29 7.88 6.38
C GLU A 32 -1.67 7.24 6.11
N GLU A 33 -1.67 5.94 5.82
CA GLU A 33 -2.85 5.22 5.34
C GLU A 33 -3.71 4.74 6.51
N LYS A 34 -4.97 5.20 6.57
CA LYS A 34 -5.91 4.82 7.65
C LYS A 34 -6.27 3.35 7.60
N TYR A 35 -6.12 2.72 6.44
CA TYR A 35 -6.34 1.29 6.24
C TYR A 35 -5.09 0.43 6.51
N SER A 36 -4.02 0.98 7.09
CA SER A 36 -2.76 0.28 7.37
C SER A 36 -2.94 -1.12 7.97
N ARG A 37 -3.77 -1.25 9.01
CA ARG A 37 -4.10 -2.54 9.65
C ARG A 37 -4.78 -3.53 8.70
N ARG A 38 -5.72 -3.06 7.87
CA ARG A 38 -6.40 -3.94 6.88
C ARG A 38 -5.42 -4.37 5.79
N ILE A 39 -4.52 -3.48 5.38
CA ILE A 39 -3.50 -3.76 4.38
C ILE A 39 -2.53 -4.81 4.94
N ALA A 40 -2.01 -4.62 6.15
CA ALA A 40 -1.11 -5.56 6.80
C ALA A 40 -1.73 -6.95 6.94
N LYS A 41 -2.98 -7.04 7.41
CA LYS A 41 -3.72 -8.30 7.47
C LYS A 41 -3.82 -9.00 6.12
N LYS A 42 -4.07 -8.23 5.05
CA LYS A 42 -4.17 -8.77 3.69
C LYS A 42 -2.80 -9.22 3.17
N ILE A 43 -1.72 -8.50 3.48
CA ILE A 43 -0.34 -8.87 3.14
C ILE A 43 0.02 -10.21 3.80
N VAL A 44 -0.21 -10.36 5.10
CA VAL A 44 0.06 -11.61 5.83
C VAL A 44 -0.81 -12.75 5.31
N SER A 45 -2.08 -12.49 5.03
CA SER A 45 -2.98 -13.49 4.43
C SER A 45 -2.51 -13.90 3.03
N GLN A 46 -2.04 -12.97 2.19
CA GLN A 46 -1.53 -13.28 0.87
C GLN A 46 -0.23 -14.09 0.97
N ARG A 47 0.67 -13.72 1.88
CA ARG A 47 1.92 -14.46 2.14
C ARG A 47 1.68 -15.94 2.40
N ASN A 48 0.59 -16.27 3.11
CA ASN A 48 0.22 -17.66 3.38
C ASN A 48 -0.24 -18.43 2.12
N SER A 49 -0.70 -17.73 1.08
CA SER A 49 -1.09 -18.33 -0.20
C SER A 49 0.01 -18.26 -1.27
N ALA A 50 0.75 -17.16 -1.35
CA ALA A 50 1.84 -16.93 -2.28
C ALA A 50 2.80 -15.84 -1.75
N GLN A 51 4.10 -16.06 -1.91
CA GLN A 51 5.11 -15.05 -1.54
C GLN A 51 4.98 -13.81 -2.41
N ILE A 52 5.08 -12.64 -1.78
CA ILE A 52 5.12 -11.36 -2.48
C ILE A 52 6.56 -11.12 -2.92
N THR A 53 6.80 -11.19 -4.23
CA THR A 53 8.15 -11.06 -4.79
C THR A 53 8.36 -9.72 -5.50
N THR A 54 7.26 -9.08 -5.91
CA THR A 54 7.32 -7.83 -6.66
C THR A 54 6.59 -6.69 -5.95
N THR A 55 7.07 -5.47 -6.19
CA THR A 55 6.40 -4.24 -5.71
C THR A 55 5.06 -4.03 -6.40
N LEU A 56 4.86 -4.58 -7.60
CA LEU A 56 3.60 -4.48 -8.34
C LEU A 56 2.49 -5.31 -7.68
N GLU A 57 2.81 -6.53 -7.25
CA GLU A 57 1.88 -7.37 -6.48
C GLU A 57 1.47 -6.70 -5.17
N LEU A 58 2.44 -6.11 -4.46
CA LEU A 58 2.18 -5.34 -3.25
C LEU A 58 1.22 -4.18 -3.54
N ALA A 59 1.51 -3.37 -4.57
CA ALA A 59 0.67 -2.23 -4.94
C ALA A 59 -0.75 -2.65 -5.31
N ASN A 60 -0.92 -3.74 -6.07
CA ASN A 60 -2.22 -4.29 -6.42
C ASN A 60 -3.00 -4.77 -5.20
N LEU A 61 -2.31 -5.41 -4.25
CA LEU A 61 -2.91 -5.88 -3.00
C LEU A 61 -3.39 -4.70 -2.14
N VAL A 62 -2.56 -3.67 -2.00
CA VAL A 62 -2.92 -2.43 -1.30
C VAL A 62 -4.14 -1.77 -1.96
N ASN A 63 -4.14 -1.63 -3.28
CA ASN A 63 -5.25 -1.07 -4.05
C ASN A 63 -6.55 -1.87 -3.90
N ASN A 64 -6.48 -3.20 -3.76
CA ASN A 64 -7.65 -4.05 -3.51
C ASN A 64 -8.21 -3.88 -2.09
N VAL A 65 -7.39 -3.46 -1.13
CA VAL A 65 -7.83 -3.24 0.26
C VAL A 65 -8.46 -1.88 0.44
N ILE A 66 -7.94 -0.86 -0.25
CA ILE A 66 -8.47 0.50 -0.18
C ILE A 66 -9.76 0.54 -1.02
N PRO A 67 -10.94 0.75 -0.40
CA PRO A 67 -12.16 0.87 -1.16
C PRO A 67 -12.03 2.04 -2.14
N TYR A 68 -12.33 1.80 -3.42
CA TYR A 68 -12.26 2.79 -4.49
C TYR A 68 -13.03 4.04 -4.07
N THR A 69 -12.30 5.04 -3.58
CA THR A 69 -12.95 6.24 -3.08
C THR A 69 -13.23 7.08 -4.31
N LYS A 70 -14.50 7.09 -4.74
CA LYS A 70 -15.07 7.86 -5.85
C LYS A 70 -15.02 9.37 -5.58
N ASN A 71 -13.86 9.89 -5.15
CA ASN A 71 -13.66 11.29 -4.82
C ASN A 71 -12.57 11.95 -5.66
N ARG A 72 -12.32 11.43 -6.87
CA ARG A 72 -11.92 12.29 -7.99
C ARG A 72 -13.17 12.98 -8.57
N LYS A 73 -13.81 13.82 -7.75
CA LYS A 73 -14.59 14.94 -8.30
C LYS A 73 -13.58 15.76 -9.09
N HIS A 74 -13.66 15.74 -10.42
CA HIS A 74 -13.02 16.72 -11.27
C HIS A 74 -13.47 18.12 -10.82
N LYS A 75 -12.69 18.77 -9.95
CA LYS A 75 -12.86 20.18 -9.60
C LYS A 75 -12.33 21.08 -10.73
N ALA A 76 -12.73 20.79 -11.96
CA ALA A 76 -12.46 21.62 -13.14
C ALA A 76 -13.76 22.00 -13.89
N THR A 77 -14.85 21.26 -13.67
CA THR A 77 -16.14 21.55 -14.35
C THR A 77 -17.00 22.58 -13.59
N LYS A 78 -16.57 23.04 -12.40
CA LYS A 78 -17.34 24.00 -11.59
C LYS A 78 -16.85 25.45 -11.66
N THR A 79 -15.84 25.73 -12.49
CA THR A 79 -15.30 27.10 -12.67
C THR A 79 -15.89 27.82 -13.88
N PHE A 80 -16.49 27.11 -14.84
CA PHE A 80 -17.06 27.70 -16.06
C PHE A 80 -18.59 27.84 -16.05
N GLN A 81 -19.25 27.69 -14.90
CA GLN A 81 -20.70 27.87 -14.76
C GLN A 81 -21.05 28.93 -13.69
N GLY A 82 -20.17 29.93 -13.56
CA GLY A 82 -20.31 31.03 -12.61
C GLY A 82 -19.84 32.33 -13.22
N ASN A 83 -20.64 32.84 -14.15
CA ASN A 83 -20.80 34.20 -14.68
C ASN A 83 -20.87 34.22 -16.21
#